data_AF-A0AAE3UCT2-F1
#
_entry.id   AF-A0AAE3UCT2-F1
#
_cell.length_a   1.000
_cell.length_b   1.000
_cell.length_c   1.000
_cell.angle_alpha   90.00
_cell.angle_beta   90.00
_cell.angle_gamma   90.00
#
_symmetry.space_group_name_H-M   'P 1'
#
loop_
_entity.id
_entity.type
_entity.pdbx_description
1 polymer ?
#
loop_
_entity_poly.entity_id
_entity_poly.type
_entity_poly.pdbx_seq_one_letter_code
_entity_poly.pdbx_strand_id
1 'polypeptide(L)'
;MSDSSSLAAIYESFLLQVYGGKPTTKNGAYASVMANLINKEKGKRGPANSPDAEVQLEKVKEYILLALDKVLKWKMSQSHRDSIEGLKKKTRSARSSSDLLEVCEFAYLLIDPNV
;
A
#
# COMPACT_ATOMS: atom_id res chain seq x y z
N MET A 1 -22.17 1.45 1.42
CA MET A 1 -21.12 1.11 2.41
C MET A 1 -20.02 0.41 1.64
N SER A 2 -18.90 1.08 1.37
CA SER A 2 -17.78 0.43 0.69
C SER A 2 -17.08 -0.48 1.68
N ASP A 3 -17.20 -1.79 1.47
CA ASP A 3 -16.62 -2.78 2.36
C ASP A 3 -15.11 -2.60 2.44
N SER A 4 -14.57 -2.64 3.64
CA SER A 4 -13.13 -2.50 3.88
C SER A 4 -12.31 -3.61 3.19
N SER A 5 -12.97 -4.66 2.68
CA SER A 5 -12.41 -5.71 1.85
C SER A 5 -12.07 -5.26 0.42
N SER A 6 -12.88 -4.41 -0.22
CA SER A 6 -12.63 -3.98 -1.60
C SER A 6 -11.45 -3.00 -1.69
N LEU A 7 -11.31 -2.14 -0.69
CA LEU A 7 -10.19 -1.20 -0.60
C LEU A 7 -8.88 -1.90 -0.28
N ALA A 8 -8.89 -2.86 0.66
CA ALA A 8 -7.70 -3.64 0.97
C ALA A 8 -7.21 -4.51 -0.22
N ALA A 9 -8.10 -4.83 -1.16
CA ALA A 9 -7.75 -5.55 -2.38
C ALA A 9 -6.87 -4.71 -3.35
N ILE A 10 -7.02 -3.38 -3.38
CA ILE A 10 -6.17 -2.50 -4.21
C ILE A 10 -4.73 -2.53 -3.70
N TYR A 11 -4.55 -2.42 -2.37
CA TYR A 11 -3.25 -2.55 -1.71
C TYR A 11 -2.59 -3.89 -2.03
N GLU A 12 -3.32 -5.00 -1.88
CA GLU A 12 -2.80 -6.33 -2.21
C GLU A 12 -2.47 -6.44 -3.70
N SER A 13 -3.34 -5.99 -4.59
CA SER A 13 -3.14 -6.03 -6.04
C SER A 13 -1.87 -5.30 -6.46
N PHE A 14 -1.66 -4.07 -5.95
CA PHE A 14 -0.44 -3.31 -6.18
C PHE A 14 0.80 -4.09 -5.73
N LEU A 15 0.81 -4.59 -4.49
CA LEU A 15 1.98 -5.31 -3.98
C LEU A 15 2.21 -6.63 -4.74
N LEU A 16 1.16 -7.36 -5.11
CA LEU A 16 1.28 -8.58 -5.91
C LEU A 16 1.86 -8.31 -7.29
N GLN A 17 1.44 -7.23 -7.94
CA GLN A 17 1.98 -6.82 -9.23
C GLN A 17 3.48 -6.49 -9.12
N VAL A 18 3.88 -5.81 -8.03
CA VAL A 18 5.28 -5.46 -7.78
C VAL A 18 6.15 -6.69 -7.44
N TYR A 19 5.60 -7.67 -6.72
CA TYR A 19 6.36 -8.83 -6.22
C TYR A 19 6.16 -10.15 -6.99
N GLY A 20 5.30 -10.19 -8.01
CA GLY A 20 5.14 -11.37 -8.88
C GLY A 20 4.11 -12.40 -8.41
N GLY A 21 2.99 -11.95 -7.82
CA GLY A 21 1.74 -12.72 -7.82
C GLY A 21 1.47 -13.65 -6.64
N LYS A 22 2.41 -13.90 -5.71
CA LYS A 22 2.09 -14.61 -4.45
C LYS A 22 2.20 -13.67 -3.25
N PRO A 23 1.13 -13.55 -2.43
CA PRO A 23 1.19 -12.68 -1.27
C PRO A 23 2.15 -13.26 -0.24
N THR A 24 3.05 -12.42 0.26
CA THR A 24 3.98 -12.78 1.34
C THR A 24 3.86 -11.77 2.48
N THR A 25 3.93 -12.27 3.70
CA THR A 25 3.91 -11.43 4.91
C THR A 25 5.16 -10.58 5.02
N LYS A 26 6.30 -11.05 4.47
CA LYS A 26 7.57 -10.32 4.46
C LYS A 26 7.47 -8.96 3.78
N ASN A 27 6.66 -8.86 2.73
CA ASN A 27 6.50 -7.63 1.94
C ASN A 27 5.16 -6.94 2.18
N GLY A 28 4.39 -7.38 3.19
CA GLY A 28 3.09 -6.80 3.49
C GLY A 28 1.96 -7.13 2.51
N ALA A 29 2.18 -7.95 1.48
CA ALA A 29 1.27 -8.08 0.34
C ALA A 29 -0.16 -8.55 0.65
N TYR A 30 -0.42 -9.09 1.84
CA TYR A 30 -1.76 -9.53 2.22
C TYR A 30 -2.70 -8.35 2.50
N ALA A 31 -3.90 -8.37 1.91
CA ALA A 31 -4.96 -7.39 2.21
C ALA A 31 -5.26 -7.27 3.72
N SER A 32 -5.04 -8.34 4.50
CA SER A 32 -5.21 -8.32 5.96
C SER A 32 -4.34 -7.28 6.67
N VAL A 33 -3.18 -6.92 6.11
CA VAL A 33 -2.29 -5.88 6.65
C VAL A 33 -2.95 -4.51 6.61
N MET A 34 -3.55 -4.16 5.46
CA MET A 34 -4.31 -2.92 5.28
C MET A 34 -5.65 -2.97 6.02
N ALA A 35 -6.36 -4.09 5.98
CA ALA A 35 -7.63 -4.25 6.71
C ALA A 35 -7.46 -4.07 8.22
N ASN A 36 -6.33 -4.53 8.79
CA ASN A 36 -5.99 -4.31 10.19
C ASN A 36 -5.81 -2.82 10.51
N LEU A 37 -5.13 -2.06 9.65
CA LEU A 37 -4.98 -0.61 9.81
C LEU A 37 -6.35 0.08 9.80
N ILE A 38 -7.17 -0.20 8.78
CA ILE A 38 -8.53 0.36 8.65
C ILE A 38 -9.37 0.05 9.90
N ASN A 39 -9.31 -1.18 10.41
CA ASN A 39 -10.06 -1.57 11.60
C ASN A 39 -9.57 -0.81 12.84
N LYS A 40 -8.26 -0.61 12.99
CA LYS A 40 -7.66 0.13 14.12
C LYS A 40 -8.03 1.61 14.09
N GLU A 41 -7.97 2.25 12.93
CA GLU A 41 -8.42 3.63 12.73
C GLU A 41 -9.90 3.82 13.06
N LYS A 42 -10.73 2.80 12.82
CA LYS A 42 -12.16 2.77 13.18
C LYS A 42 -12.42 2.39 14.65
N GLY A 43 -11.38 2.25 15.48
CA GLY A 43 -11.51 1.86 16.90
C GLY A 43 -11.98 0.42 17.12
N LYS A 44 -11.93 -0.45 16.10
CA LYS A 44 -12.29 -1.86 16.25
C LYS A 44 -11.17 -2.61 16.98
N ARG A 45 -11.57 -3.55 17.85
CA ARG A 45 -10.62 -4.44 18.53
C ARG A 45 -9.95 -5.35 17.50
N GLY A 46 -8.65 -5.15 17.31
CA GLY A 46 -7.81 -6.09 16.58
C GLY A 46 -7.46 -7.32 17.45
N PRO A 47 -6.64 -8.24 16.92
CA PRO A 47 -6.11 -9.36 17.69
C PRO A 47 -5.46 -8.89 18.99
N ALA A 48 -5.50 -9.72 20.04
CA ALA A 48 -4.75 -9.45 21.28
C ALA A 48 -3.27 -9.19 20.94
N ASN A 49 -2.68 -8.15 21.54
CA ASN A 49 -1.30 -7.71 21.29
C ASN A 49 -1.02 -7.14 19.88
N SER A 50 -2.04 -6.83 19.08
CA SER A 50 -1.83 -6.10 17.82
C SER A 50 -1.43 -4.64 18.10
N PRO A 51 -0.49 -4.06 17.33
CA PRO A 51 -0.06 -2.67 17.49
C PRO A 51 -1.24 -1.69 17.41
N ASP A 52 -1.05 -0.49 17.94
CA ASP A 52 -2.00 0.61 17.73
C ASP A 52 -2.04 1.05 16.25
N ALA A 53 -2.95 1.97 15.94
CA ALA A 53 -3.15 2.45 14.58
C ALA A 53 -1.90 3.15 14.01
N GLU A 54 -1.16 3.89 14.85
CA GLU A 54 0.01 4.66 14.42
C GLU A 54 1.17 3.76 14.05
N VAL A 55 1.47 2.76 14.89
CA VAL A 55 2.50 1.76 14.60
C VAL A 55 2.13 0.93 13.37
N GLN A 56 0.84 0.58 13.23
CA GLN A 56 0.39 -0.14 12.05
C GLN A 56 0.49 0.74 10.78
N LEU A 57 0.20 2.03 10.87
CA LEU A 57 0.31 2.97 9.75
C LEU A 57 1.74 3.05 9.24
N GLU A 58 2.71 3.24 10.14
CA GLU A 58 4.14 3.27 9.78
C GLU A 58 4.60 1.97 9.13
N LYS A 59 4.12 0.83 9.64
CA LYS A 59 4.41 -0.47 9.03
C LYS A 59 3.85 -0.60 7.61
N VAL A 60 2.63 -0.13 7.35
CA VAL A 60 2.07 -0.15 5.99
C VAL A 60 2.82 0.81 5.06
N LYS A 61 3.23 1.99 5.55
CA LYS A 61 4.08 2.93 4.80
C LYS A 61 5.39 2.27 4.37
N GLU A 62 6.06 1.57 5.27
CA GLU A 62 7.31 0.86 4.95
C GLU A 62 7.13 -0.13 3.78
N TYR A 63 6.06 -0.94 3.81
CA TYR A 63 5.79 -1.88 2.72
C TYR A 63 5.53 -1.19 1.38
N ILE A 64 4.74 -0.10 1.39
CA ILE A 64 4.47 0.67 0.17
C ILE A 64 5.75 1.33 -0.36
N LEU A 65 6.58 1.90 0.53
CA LEU A 65 7.86 2.50 0.15
C LEU A 65 8.81 1.47 -0.47
N LEU A 66 8.93 0.28 0.11
CA LEU A 66 9.74 -0.81 -0.44
C LEU A 66 9.23 -1.25 -1.81
N ALA A 67 7.92 -1.27 -2.02
CA ALA A 67 7.32 -1.59 -3.31
C ALA A 67 7.62 -0.50 -4.36
N LEU A 68 7.43 0.78 -4.01
CA LEU A 68 7.76 1.91 -4.89
C LEU A 68 9.26 1.94 -5.23
N ASP A 69 10.14 1.64 -4.27
CA ASP A 69 11.59 1.51 -4.52
C ASP A 69 11.93 0.37 -5.48
N LYS A 70 11.17 -0.72 -5.44
CA LYS A 70 11.31 -1.81 -6.41
C LYS A 70 10.83 -1.39 -7.79
N VAL A 71 9.70 -0.68 -7.87
CA VAL A 71 9.18 -0.11 -9.13
C VAL A 71 10.18 0.83 -9.77
N LEU A 72 10.85 1.70 -9.01
CA LEU A 72 11.88 2.64 -9.53
C LEU A 72 13.10 1.95 -10.17
N LYS A 73 13.29 0.65 -9.95
CA LYS A 73 14.32 -0.16 -10.61
C LYS A 73 13.89 -0.69 -11.98
N TRP A 74 12.61 -0.55 -12.35
CA TRP A 74 12.10 -0.96 -13.65
C TRP A 74 12.48 0.06 -14.73
N LYS A 75 12.50 -0.41 -15.98
CA LYS A 75 12.70 0.46 -17.15
C LYS A 75 11.42 1.25 -17.41
N MET A 76 11.48 2.57 -17.25
CA MET A 76 10.34 3.48 -17.45
C MET A 76 10.81 4.85 -17.94
N SER A 77 9.88 5.69 -18.40
CA SER A 77 10.16 7.08 -18.78
C SER A 77 10.52 7.94 -17.56
N GLN A 78 11.18 9.07 -17.78
CA GLN A 78 11.47 10.02 -16.70
C GLN A 78 10.19 10.56 -16.05
N SER A 79 9.14 10.83 -16.85
CA SER A 79 7.86 11.28 -16.33
C SER A 79 7.18 10.24 -15.41
N HIS A 80 7.26 8.95 -15.74
CA HIS A 80 6.78 7.88 -14.84
C HIS A 80 7.64 7.81 -13.57
N ARG A 81 8.96 7.91 -13.70
CA ARG A 81 9.88 7.95 -12.56
C ARG A 81 9.53 9.09 -11.60
N ASP A 82 9.36 10.31 -12.11
CA ASP A 82 9.00 11.49 -11.32
C ASP A 82 7.64 11.30 -10.59
N SER A 83 6.68 10.65 -11.27
CA SER A 83 5.38 10.32 -10.68
C SER A 83 5.51 9.35 -9.51
N ILE A 84 6.29 8.26 -9.68
CA ILE A 84 6.57 7.30 -8.61
C ILE A 84 7.33 7.93 -7.44
N GLU A 85 8.29 8.83 -7.71
CA GLU A 85 8.96 9.60 -6.67
C GLU A 85 8.00 10.54 -5.92
N GLY A 86 7.04 11.13 -6.62
CA GLY A 86 5.94 11.89 -6.01
C GLY A 86 5.09 11.04 -5.07
N LEU A 87 4.75 9.81 -5.47
CA LEU A 87 4.02 8.86 -4.63
C LEU A 87 4.79 8.47 -3.37
N LYS A 88 6.13 8.34 -3.45
CA LYS A 88 6.96 8.12 -2.25
C LYS A 88 6.85 9.26 -1.25
N LYS A 89 6.86 10.52 -1.72
CA LYS A 89 6.66 11.69 -0.85
C LYS A 89 5.29 11.65 -0.18
N LYS A 90 4.23 11.38 -0.94
CA LYS A 90 2.86 11.23 -0.41
C LYS A 90 2.77 10.12 0.64
N THR A 91 3.40 8.97 0.39
CA THR A 91 3.42 7.83 1.33
C THR A 91 4.02 8.23 2.68
N ARG A 92 5.13 8.97 2.68
CA ARG A 92 5.78 9.44 3.91
C ARG A 92 4.90 10.39 4.71
N SER A 93 4.17 11.28 4.03
CA SER A 93 3.26 12.24 4.65
C SER A 93 1.87 11.71 4.97
N ALA A 94 1.54 10.48 4.56
CA ALA A 94 0.23 9.88 4.78
C ALA A 94 -0.10 9.81 6.28
N ARG A 95 -1.35 10.08 6.64
CA ARG A 95 -1.83 10.10 8.03
C ARG A 95 -2.89 9.04 8.29
N SER A 96 -3.32 8.32 7.24
CA SER A 96 -4.40 7.35 7.32
C SER A 96 -4.26 6.24 6.28
N SER A 97 -5.02 5.16 6.47
CA SER A 97 -5.22 4.12 5.46
C SER A 97 -5.78 4.69 4.16
N SER A 98 -6.65 5.71 4.22
CA SER A 98 -7.22 6.35 3.02
C SER A 98 -6.14 6.97 2.14
N ASP A 99 -5.22 7.74 2.75
CA ASP A 99 -4.11 8.36 2.02
C ASP A 99 -3.21 7.30 1.35
N LEU A 100 -2.98 6.19 2.05
CA LEU A 100 -2.17 5.08 1.53
C LEU A 100 -2.87 4.32 0.41
N LEU A 101 -4.18 4.16 0.48
CA LEU A 101 -4.98 3.51 -0.56
C LEU A 101 -4.98 4.32 -1.86
N GLU A 102 -5.10 5.65 -1.77
CA GLU A 102 -4.95 6.53 -2.93
C GLU A 102 -3.57 6.34 -3.58
N VAL A 103 -2.50 6.28 -2.78
CA VAL A 103 -1.15 6.00 -3.30
C VAL A 103 -1.11 4.65 -4.02
N CYS A 104 -1.67 3.59 -3.44
CA CYS A 104 -1.69 2.27 -4.06
C CYS A 104 -2.48 2.26 -5.37
N GLU A 105 -3.63 2.94 -5.43
CA GLU A 105 -4.45 3.06 -6.63
C GLU A 105 -3.69 3.77 -7.76
N PHE A 106 -3.11 4.94 -7.48
CA PHE A 106 -2.29 5.65 -8.46
C PHE A 106 -1.07 4.86 -8.89
N ALA A 107 -0.39 4.20 -7.94
CA ALA A 107 0.78 3.38 -8.25
C ALA A 107 0.40 2.21 -9.16
N TYR A 108 -0.70 1.51 -8.85
CA TYR A 108 -1.23 0.40 -9.64
C TYR A 108 -1.50 0.81 -11.09
N LEU A 109 -2.22 1.91 -11.29
CA LEU A 109 -2.53 2.44 -12.63
C LEU A 109 -1.28 2.84 -13.42
N LEU A 110 -0.26 3.40 -12.75
CA LEU A 110 0.98 3.81 -13.41
C LEU A 110 1.86 2.63 -13.87
N ILE A 111 1.71 1.47 -13.24
CA ILE A 111 2.55 0.30 -13.50
C ILE A 111 1.82 -0.84 -14.21
N ASP A 112 0.51 -0.73 -14.42
CA ASP A 112 -0.26 -1.65 -15.24
C ASP A 112 0.10 -1.47 -16.72
N PRO A 113 0.65 -2.51 -17.38
CA PRO A 113 0.96 -2.44 -18.81
C PRO A 113 -0.28 -2.41 -19.72
N ASN A 114 -1.49 -2.60 -19.17
CA ASN A 114 -2.75 -2.65 -19.93
C ASN A 114 -3.59 -1.35 -19.82
N VAL A 115 -3.10 -0.35 -19.10
CA VAL A 115 -3.69 1.00 -19.00
C VAL A 115 -2.87 1.96 -19.86
#